data_AF-A0A7K0QLL9-F1
#
_entry.id   AF-A0A7K0QLL9-F1
#
_cell.length_a   1.000
_cell.length_b   1.000
_cell.length_c   1.000
_cell.angle_alpha   90.00
_cell.angle_beta   90.00
_cell.angle_gamma   90.00
#
_symmetry.space_group_name_H-M   'P 1'
#
loop_
_entity.id
_entity.type
_entity.pdbx_description
1 polymer ?
#
loop_
_entity_poly.entity_id
_entity_poly.type
_entity_poly.pdbx_seq_one_letter_code
_entity_poly.pdbx_strand_id
1 'polypeptide(L)'
;MRFVDLLRSTVLLSAGAATMLGVVAVITANLDDDAVLVLVAAGWWVVATLIGGWLGRRTQASPAIQRALREARASTMLPEIAPARILLNRLWPLLVVTVVAAATSLAIPQVAAVAAGFGLLWALSMRHQELAVTAVEERDGVTFFVDSTTAFGTIRLVRTPGLRRDLPPAHSH
;
A
#
# COMPACT_ATOMS: atom_id res chain seq x y z
N MET A 1 6.54 1.38 13.96
CA MET A 1 5.64 2.22 13.13
C MET A 1 4.21 1.72 13.25
N ARG A 2 3.18 2.56 13.08
CA ARG A 2 1.78 2.09 13.10
C ARG A 2 1.49 1.26 11.85
N PHE A 3 0.58 0.29 11.97
CA PHE A 3 0.18 -0.53 10.84
C PHE A 3 -0.56 0.30 9.77
N VAL A 4 -1.33 1.29 10.20
CA VAL A 4 -2.02 2.23 9.32
C VAL A 4 -1.04 3.01 8.44
N ASP A 5 0.09 3.48 9.01
CA ASP A 5 1.15 4.17 8.26
C ASP A 5 1.80 3.27 7.20
N LEU A 6 1.95 1.97 7.50
CA LEU A 6 2.47 1.00 6.52
C LEU A 6 1.51 0.81 5.36
N LEU A 7 0.22 0.65 5.63
CA LEU A 7 -0.81 0.51 4.60
C LEU A 7 -0.83 1.75 3.70
N ARG A 8 -0.82 2.95 4.30
CA ARG A 8 -0.73 4.23 3.58
C ARG A 8 0.51 4.29 2.69
N SER A 9 1.68 3.98 3.26
CA SER A 9 2.96 4.02 2.55
C SER A 9 2.99 3.02 1.40
N THR A 10 2.38 1.84 1.56
CA THR A 10 2.27 0.84 0.50
C THR A 10 1.44 1.35 -0.66
N VAL A 11 0.27 1.95 -0.38
CA VAL A 11 -0.61 2.53 -1.42
C VAL A 11 0.10 3.66 -2.16
N LEU A 12 0.72 4.59 -1.43
CA LEU A 12 1.46 5.71 -2.02
C LEU A 12 2.64 5.25 -2.86
N LEU A 13 3.40 4.27 -2.37
CA LEU A 13 4.56 3.75 -3.10
C LEU A 13 4.13 2.97 -4.35
N SER A 14 3.05 2.17 -4.29
CA SER A 14 2.48 1.50 -5.46
C SER A 14 1.96 2.49 -6.50
N ALA A 15 1.29 3.56 -6.07
CA ALA A 15 0.83 4.61 -6.97
C ALA A 15 2.01 5.36 -7.62
N GLY A 16 3.06 5.67 -6.85
CA GLY A 16 4.29 6.27 -7.36
C GLY A 16 5.01 5.38 -8.36
N ALA A 17 5.15 4.09 -8.05
CA ALA A 17 5.73 3.09 -8.95
C ALA A 17 4.94 2.97 -10.26
N ALA A 18 3.61 2.91 -10.17
CA ALA A 18 2.73 2.87 -11.33
C ALA A 18 2.89 4.13 -12.21
N THR A 19 2.98 5.30 -11.59
CA THR A 19 3.20 6.57 -12.28
C THR A 19 4.55 6.59 -12.99
N MET A 20 5.62 6.17 -12.31
CA MET A 20 6.95 6.11 -12.90
C MET A 20 7.00 5.15 -14.09
N LEU A 21 6.40 3.96 -13.97
CA LEU A 21 6.32 3.00 -15.08
C LEU A 21 5.48 3.54 -16.23
N GLY A 22 4.41 4.30 -15.95
CA GLY A 22 3.63 4.98 -16.98
C GLY A 22 4.46 6.00 -17.77
N VAL A 23 5.27 6.80 -17.06
CA VAL A 23 6.21 7.75 -17.69
C VAL A 23 7.23 7.01 -18.56
N VAL A 24 7.85 5.95 -18.03
CA VAL A 24 8.82 5.13 -18.78
C VAL A 24 8.17 4.55 -20.03
N ALA A 25 6.95 4.01 -19.93
CA ALA A 25 6.22 3.45 -21.07
C ALA A 25 5.94 4.48 -22.16
N VAL A 26 5.59 5.71 -21.79
CA VAL A 26 5.38 6.79 -22.76
C VAL A 26 6.70 7.17 -23.42
N ILE A 27 7.79 7.30 -22.66
CA ILE A 27 9.11 7.63 -23.21
C ILE A 27 9.54 6.56 -24.21
N THR A 28 9.49 5.28 -23.83
CA THR A 28 9.92 4.18 -24.72
C THR A 28 9.04 4.06 -25.96
N ALA A 29 7.72 4.22 -25.83
CA ALA A 29 6.82 4.22 -26.98
C ALA A 29 7.09 5.37 -27.96
N ASN A 30 7.46 6.56 -27.46
CA ASN A 30 7.84 7.69 -28.32
C ASN A 30 9.19 7.47 -29.01
N LEU A 31 10.14 6.77 -28.38
CA LEU A 31 11.41 6.43 -29.01
C LEU A 31 11.24 5.47 -30.20
N ASP A 32 10.20 4.63 -30.16
CA ASP A 32 9.87 3.65 -31.21
C ASP A 32 8.79 4.15 -32.20
N ASP A 33 8.35 5.42 -32.10
CA ASP A 33 7.24 6.01 -32.88
C ASP A 33 5.93 5.19 -32.83
N ASP A 34 5.69 4.44 -31.75
CA ASP A 34 4.54 3.55 -31.59
C ASP A 34 3.36 4.25 -30.91
N ALA A 35 2.64 5.05 -31.69
CA ALA A 35 1.43 5.74 -31.24
C ALA A 35 0.29 4.77 -30.83
N VAL A 36 0.25 3.57 -31.43
CA VAL A 36 -0.78 2.57 -31.13
C VAL A 36 -0.57 2.03 -29.72
N LEU A 37 0.68 1.75 -29.33
CA LEU A 37 1.03 1.33 -27.99
C LEU A 37 0.56 2.33 -26.92
N VAL A 38 0.79 3.63 -27.15
CA VAL A 38 0.36 4.69 -26.21
C VAL A 38 -1.16 4.69 -26.04
N LEU A 39 -1.91 4.56 -27.13
CA LEU A 39 -3.37 4.53 -27.10
C LEU A 39 -3.91 3.29 -26.36
N VAL A 40 -3.33 2.11 -26.65
CA VAL A 40 -3.68 0.85 -25.99
C VAL A 40 -3.33 0.91 -24.50
N ALA A 41 -2.16 1.44 -24.15
CA ALA A 41 -1.74 1.62 -22.77
C ALA A 41 -2.68 2.56 -22.00
N ALA A 42 -3.07 3.70 -22.60
CA ALA A 42 -4.04 4.61 -22.01
C ALA A 42 -5.39 3.92 -21.76
N GLY A 43 -5.89 3.15 -22.74
CA GLY A 43 -7.09 2.34 -22.57
C GLY A 43 -6.98 1.33 -21.42
N TRP A 44 -5.86 0.62 -21.33
CA TRP A 44 -5.57 -0.31 -20.24
C TRP A 44 -5.54 0.38 -18.88
N TRP A 45 -4.91 1.54 -18.75
CA TRP A 45 -4.83 2.29 -17.50
C TRP A 45 -6.20 2.80 -17.03
N VAL A 46 -7.05 3.22 -17.96
CA VAL A 46 -8.45 3.59 -17.66
C VAL A 46 -9.19 2.38 -17.11
N VAL A 47 -9.12 1.23 -17.78
CA VAL A 47 -9.77 -0.02 -17.33
C VAL A 47 -9.25 -0.43 -15.94
N ALA A 48 -7.93 -0.44 -15.75
CA ALA A 48 -7.30 -0.77 -14.48
C ALA A 48 -7.75 0.17 -13.34
N THR A 49 -7.85 1.46 -13.63
CA THR A 49 -8.31 2.49 -12.67
C THR A 49 -9.78 2.28 -12.29
N LEU A 50 -10.65 1.99 -13.26
CA LEU A 50 -12.06 1.71 -13.01
C LEU A 50 -12.23 0.44 -12.17
N ILE A 51 -11.52 -0.65 -12.52
CA ILE A 51 -11.57 -1.93 -11.81
C ILE A 51 -11.02 -1.77 -10.39
N GLY A 52 -9.83 -1.20 -10.22
CA GLY A 52 -9.23 -0.96 -8.89
C GLY A 52 -10.10 -0.02 -8.05
N GLY A 53 -10.66 1.01 -8.69
CA GLY A 53 -11.70 1.89 -8.15
C GLY A 53 -12.88 1.10 -7.57
N TRP A 54 -13.47 0.23 -8.37
CA TRP A 54 -14.61 -0.58 -8.00
C TRP A 54 -14.31 -1.64 -6.93
N LEU A 55 -13.16 -2.33 -7.01
CA LEU A 55 -12.75 -3.31 -5.99
C LEU A 55 -12.51 -2.63 -4.64
N GLY A 56 -11.80 -1.51 -4.65
CA GLY A 56 -11.44 -0.78 -3.44
C GLY A 56 -12.61 -0.05 -2.78
N ARG A 57 -13.82 -0.04 -3.35
CA ARG A 57 -14.99 0.65 -2.75
C ARG A 57 -15.43 0.07 -1.41
N ARG A 58 -15.01 -1.16 -1.08
CA ARG A 58 -15.35 -1.82 0.18
C ARG A 58 -14.50 -1.26 1.30
N THR A 59 -15.15 -0.76 2.35
CA THR A 59 -14.51 -0.24 3.58
C THR A 59 -14.16 -1.33 4.59
N GLN A 60 -14.20 -2.60 4.17
CA GLN A 60 -13.86 -3.73 5.03
C GLN A 60 -12.40 -4.12 4.84
N ALA A 61 -11.73 -4.42 5.95
CA ALA A 61 -10.38 -4.96 5.93
C ALA A 61 -10.37 -6.28 5.14
N SER A 62 -9.33 -6.50 4.32
CA SER A 62 -9.19 -7.76 3.57
C SER A 62 -9.10 -8.96 4.52
N PRO A 63 -9.48 -10.19 4.10
CA PRO A 63 -9.40 -11.37 4.97
C PRO A 63 -8.01 -11.61 5.58
N ALA A 64 -6.95 -11.28 4.82
CA ALA A 64 -5.57 -11.37 5.29
C ALA A 64 -5.27 -10.34 6.40
N ILE A 65 -5.74 -9.10 6.24
CA ILE A 65 -5.60 -8.06 7.27
C ILE A 65 -6.41 -8.42 8.51
N GLN A 66 -7.65 -8.89 8.35
CA GLN A 66 -8.46 -9.33 9.49
C GLN A 66 -7.77 -10.46 10.28
N ARG A 67 -7.13 -11.40 9.59
CA ARG A 67 -6.34 -12.46 10.24
C ARG A 67 -5.16 -11.88 11.01
N ALA A 68 -4.39 -10.99 10.40
CA ALA A 68 -3.26 -10.33 11.05
C ALA A 68 -3.68 -9.53 12.30
N LEU A 69 -4.84 -8.85 12.26
CA LEU A 69 -5.40 -8.13 13.41
C LEU A 69 -5.81 -9.08 14.54
N ARG A 70 -6.42 -10.24 14.22
CA ARG A 70 -6.81 -11.26 15.21
C ARG A 70 -5.61 -11.92 15.88
N GLU A 71 -4.52 -12.11 15.13
CA GLU A 71 -3.28 -12.71 15.62
C GLU A 71 -2.38 -11.70 16.35
N ALA A 72 -2.80 -10.43 16.49
CA ALA A 72 -2.00 -9.39 17.09
C ALA A 72 -1.72 -9.67 18.58
N ARG A 73 -0.44 -9.61 18.97
CA ARG A 73 0.00 -9.85 20.36
C ARG A 73 -0.29 -8.63 21.22
N ALA A 74 -0.92 -8.81 22.38
CA ALA A 74 -1.08 -7.75 23.36
C ALA A 74 0.29 -7.40 24.00
N SER A 75 0.61 -6.11 24.04
CA SER A 75 1.80 -5.57 24.72
C SER A 75 1.47 -4.24 25.38
N THR A 76 2.05 -3.99 26.55
CA THR A 76 2.01 -2.70 27.25
C THR A 76 3.24 -1.83 26.95
N MET A 77 4.27 -2.39 26.31
CA MET A 77 5.47 -1.68 25.90
C MET A 77 5.35 -1.26 24.44
N LEU A 78 5.76 -0.03 24.14
CA LEU A 78 5.85 0.50 22.78
C LEU A 78 6.96 -0.25 22.01
N PRO A 79 6.68 -0.81 20.82
CA PRO A 79 7.68 -1.48 20.02
C PRO A 79 8.79 -0.54 19.52
N GLU A 80 9.95 -1.11 19.22
CA GLU A 80 11.12 -0.39 18.74
C GLU A 80 10.84 0.35 17.41
N ILE A 81 11.30 1.59 17.32
CA ILE A 81 10.97 2.50 16.21
C ILE A 81 12.05 2.40 15.12
N ALA A 82 11.84 1.51 14.16
CA ALA A 82 12.68 1.39 12.95
C ALA A 82 11.86 1.50 11.64
N PRO A 83 11.15 2.62 11.38
CA PRO A 83 10.17 2.73 10.31
C PRO A 83 10.77 2.48 8.91
N ALA A 84 11.93 3.08 8.61
CA ALA A 84 12.59 2.92 7.31
C ALA A 84 12.98 1.46 7.04
N ARG A 85 13.52 0.76 8.05
CA ARG A 85 13.90 -0.66 7.93
C ARG A 85 12.68 -1.55 7.68
N ILE A 86 11.55 -1.27 8.35
CA ILE A 86 10.36 -2.07 8.14
C ILE A 86 9.75 -1.80 6.76
N LEU A 87 9.71 -0.53 6.31
CA LEU A 87 9.28 -0.20 4.95
C LEU A 87 10.13 -0.91 3.90
N LEU A 88 11.47 -0.85 4.03
CA LEU A 88 12.37 -1.50 3.09
C LEU A 88 12.20 -3.03 3.10
N ASN A 89 12.18 -3.66 4.28
CA ASN A 89 11.98 -5.11 4.42
C ASN A 89 10.64 -5.60 3.85
N ARG A 90 9.62 -4.75 3.78
CA ARG A 90 8.28 -5.11 3.31
C ARG A 90 8.03 -4.76 1.86
N LEU A 91 8.60 -3.65 1.39
CA LEU A 91 8.31 -3.08 0.08
C LEU A 91 9.45 -3.30 -0.92
N TRP A 92 10.58 -3.91 -0.50
CA TRP A 92 11.64 -4.28 -1.44
C TRP A 92 11.16 -5.12 -2.63
N PRO A 93 10.18 -6.07 -2.52
CA PRO A 93 9.75 -6.83 -3.69
C PRO A 93 9.07 -5.91 -4.71
N LEU A 94 8.29 -4.94 -4.25
CA LEU A 94 7.66 -3.93 -5.10
C LEU A 94 8.73 -3.09 -5.80
N LEU A 95 9.75 -2.64 -5.07
CA LEU A 95 10.86 -1.86 -5.65
C LEU A 95 11.61 -2.66 -6.70
N VAL A 96 11.97 -3.92 -6.41
CA VAL A 96 12.67 -4.81 -7.35
C VAL A 96 11.83 -5.04 -8.60
N VAL A 97 10.54 -5.38 -8.45
CA VAL A 97 9.65 -5.58 -9.61
C VAL A 97 9.51 -4.30 -10.44
N THR A 98 9.43 -3.14 -9.79
CA THR A 98 9.35 -1.84 -10.50
C THR A 98 10.62 -1.57 -11.31
N VAL A 99 11.80 -1.77 -10.71
CA VAL A 99 13.10 -1.58 -11.38
C VAL A 99 13.27 -2.58 -12.52
N VAL A 100 12.92 -3.84 -12.30
CA VAL A 100 13.00 -4.88 -13.35
C VAL A 100 12.05 -4.54 -14.50
N ALA A 101 10.79 -4.17 -14.22
CA ALA A 101 9.84 -3.79 -15.25
C ALA A 101 10.31 -2.57 -16.07
N ALA A 102 10.86 -1.56 -15.40
CA ALA A 102 11.44 -0.39 -16.06
C ALA A 102 12.64 -0.79 -16.94
N ALA A 103 13.57 -1.61 -16.43
CA ALA A 103 14.73 -2.05 -17.20
C ALA A 103 14.33 -2.92 -18.41
N THR A 104 13.40 -3.86 -18.23
CA THR A 104 12.88 -4.70 -19.32
C THR A 104 12.16 -3.88 -20.38
N SER A 105 11.53 -2.77 -20.00
CA SER A 105 10.81 -1.92 -20.96
C SER A 105 11.68 -1.26 -22.02
N LEU A 106 13.00 -1.18 -21.79
CA LEU A 106 13.95 -0.69 -22.79
C LEU A 106 14.08 -1.64 -23.99
N ALA A 107 13.79 -2.93 -23.80
CA ALA A 107 13.75 -3.90 -24.89
C ALA A 107 12.31 -4.21 -25.34
N ILE A 108 11.35 -4.08 -24.42
CA ILE A 108 9.93 -4.40 -24.67
C ILE A 108 9.06 -3.30 -24.04
N PRO A 109 8.80 -2.19 -24.75
CA PRO A 109 8.07 -1.01 -24.21
C PRO A 109 6.75 -1.36 -23.52
N GLN A 110 6.06 -2.39 -24.03
CA GLN A 110 4.80 -2.91 -23.52
C GLN A 110 4.85 -3.34 -22.05
N VAL A 111 6.01 -3.79 -21.54
CA VAL A 111 6.15 -4.30 -20.17
C VAL A 111 5.89 -3.20 -19.14
N ALA A 112 6.45 -2.00 -19.33
CA ALA A 112 6.20 -0.88 -18.43
C ALA A 112 4.74 -0.43 -18.49
N ALA A 113 4.12 -0.41 -19.68
CA ALA A 113 2.72 -0.04 -19.86
C ALA A 113 1.78 -0.99 -19.09
N VAL A 114 2.00 -2.29 -19.22
CA VAL A 114 1.21 -3.32 -18.52
C VAL A 114 1.43 -3.23 -17.01
N ALA A 115 2.69 -3.15 -16.57
CA ALA A 115 3.05 -3.07 -15.16
C ALA A 115 2.47 -1.81 -14.48
N ALA A 116 2.47 -0.67 -15.16
CA ALA A 116 1.84 0.56 -14.69
C ALA A 116 0.35 0.36 -14.41
N GLY A 117 -0.39 -0.27 -15.33
CA GLY A 117 -1.81 -0.57 -15.14
C GLY A 117 -2.07 -1.49 -13.95
N PHE A 118 -1.27 -2.55 -13.77
CA PHE A 118 -1.38 -3.41 -12.58
C PHE A 118 -1.09 -2.64 -11.28
N GLY A 119 -0.09 -1.76 -11.29
CA GLY A 119 0.22 -0.88 -10.16
C GLY A 119 -0.95 0.03 -9.78
N LEU A 120 -1.62 0.64 -10.78
CA LEU A 120 -2.83 1.46 -10.58
C LEU A 120 -3.98 0.64 -9.98
N LEU A 121 -4.28 -0.52 -10.57
CA LEU A 121 -5.33 -1.42 -10.10
C LEU A 121 -5.07 -1.80 -8.64
N TRP A 122 -3.85 -2.24 -8.33
CA TRP A 122 -3.46 -2.66 -6.99
C TRP A 122 -3.58 -1.52 -5.97
N ALA A 123 -2.98 -0.36 -6.26
CA ALA A 123 -3.00 0.80 -5.37
C ALA A 123 -4.45 1.22 -5.05
N LEU A 124 -5.31 1.29 -6.08
CA LEU A 124 -6.71 1.68 -5.90
C LEU A 124 -7.52 0.62 -5.17
N SER A 125 -7.24 -0.67 -5.40
CA SER A 125 -7.94 -1.75 -4.70
C SER A 125 -7.70 -1.72 -3.18
N MET A 126 -6.55 -1.22 -2.74
CA MET A 126 -6.14 -1.18 -1.33
C MET A 126 -6.36 0.18 -0.65
N ARG A 127 -6.88 1.19 -1.35
CA ARG A 127 -6.93 2.59 -0.87
C ARG A 127 -7.72 2.83 0.42
N HIS A 128 -8.70 1.98 0.74
CA HIS A 128 -9.52 2.10 1.97
C HIS A 128 -9.07 1.16 3.10
N GLN A 129 -7.98 0.39 2.93
CA GLN A 129 -7.54 -0.55 3.96
C GLN A 129 -7.08 0.16 5.23
N GLU A 130 -6.42 1.32 5.11
CA GLU A 130 -6.05 2.13 6.27
C GLU A 130 -7.29 2.58 7.05
N LEU A 131 -8.31 3.12 6.37
CA LEU A 131 -9.55 3.58 7.01
C LEU A 131 -10.29 2.43 7.70
N ALA A 132 -10.29 1.25 7.10
CA ALA A 132 -10.88 0.05 7.68
C ALA A 132 -10.19 -0.35 8.99
N VAL A 133 -8.86 -0.26 9.05
CA VAL A 133 -8.11 -0.55 10.29
C VAL A 133 -8.31 0.54 11.32
N THR A 134 -8.32 1.82 10.91
CA THR A 134 -8.61 2.93 11.83
C THR A 134 -9.97 2.79 12.48
N ALA A 135 -11.01 2.38 11.74
CA ALA A 135 -12.33 2.11 12.31
C ALA A 135 -12.32 0.98 13.35
N VAL A 136 -11.48 -0.04 13.18
CA VAL A 136 -11.29 -1.12 14.19
C VAL A 136 -10.52 -0.58 15.40
N GLU A 137 -9.47 0.21 15.19
CA GLU A 137 -8.71 0.86 16.26
C GLU A 137 -9.60 1.75 17.14
N GLU A 138 -10.46 2.56 16.52
CA GLU A 138 -11.40 3.45 17.20
C GLU A 138 -12.49 2.67 17.95
N ARG A 139 -13.05 1.62 17.34
CA ARG A 139 -14.06 0.77 17.97
C ARG A 139 -13.53 0.04 19.20
N ASP A 140 -12.31 -0.49 19.10
CA ASP A 140 -11.72 -1.37 20.12
C ASP A 140 -10.82 -0.61 21.11
N GLY A 141 -10.61 0.70 20.90
CA GLY A 141 -9.78 1.56 21.75
C GLY A 141 -8.30 1.15 21.78
N VAL A 142 -7.78 0.64 20.65
CA VAL A 142 -6.43 0.08 20.55
C VAL A 142 -5.68 0.59 19.34
N THR A 143 -4.36 0.50 19.40
CA THR A 143 -3.49 0.85 18.27
C THR A 143 -2.64 -0.34 17.87
N PHE A 144 -2.54 -0.61 16.57
CA PHE A 144 -1.74 -1.69 16.02
C PHE A 144 -0.39 -1.16 15.52
N PHE A 145 0.68 -1.77 16.04
CA PHE A 145 2.05 -1.52 15.63
C PHE A 145 2.61 -2.72 14.90
N VAL A 146 3.46 -2.46 13.90
CA VAL A 146 4.18 -3.53 13.20
C VAL A 146 5.41 -3.89 14.02
N ASP A 147 5.53 -5.17 14.36
CA ASP A 147 6.69 -5.71 15.05
C ASP A 147 7.91 -5.75 14.11
N SER A 148 9.11 -5.56 14.65
CA SER A 148 10.34 -5.62 13.88
C SER A 148 10.55 -7.03 13.36
N THR A 149 10.19 -7.26 12.11
CA THR A 149 10.34 -8.58 11.46
C THR A 149 11.42 -8.55 10.39
N THR A 150 12.03 -9.71 10.15
CA THR A 150 12.97 -9.95 9.06
C THR A 150 12.27 -9.84 7.70
N ALA A 151 13.04 -9.56 6.63
CA ALA A 151 12.52 -9.30 5.28
C ALA A 151 11.62 -10.42 4.70
N PHE A 152 11.76 -11.65 5.19
CA PHE A 152 10.96 -12.81 4.75
C PHE A 152 9.95 -13.31 5.79
N GLY A 153 9.92 -12.74 7.00
CA GLY A 153 9.00 -13.19 8.05
C GLY A 153 7.57 -12.69 7.82
N THR A 154 6.55 -13.39 8.27
CA THR A 154 5.15 -12.91 8.20
C THR A 154 4.99 -11.59 8.94
N ILE A 155 4.09 -10.70 8.49
CA ILE A 155 3.76 -9.47 9.24
C ILE A 155 3.16 -9.88 10.59
N ARG A 156 3.81 -9.46 11.68
CA ARG A 156 3.29 -9.61 13.04
C ARG A 156 2.90 -8.25 13.57
N LEU A 157 1.73 -8.22 14.22
CA LEU A 157 1.18 -7.00 14.80
C LEU A 157 1.24 -7.09 16.32
N VAL A 158 1.52 -5.95 16.93
CA VAL A 158 1.44 -5.73 18.37
C VAL A 158 0.28 -4.78 18.64
N ARG A 159 -0.63 -5.21 19.50
CA ARG A 159 -1.76 -4.42 19.97
C ARG A 159 -1.36 -3.74 21.28
N THR A 160 -1.38 -2.42 21.31
CA THR A 160 -1.20 -1.62 22.52
C THR A 160 -2.52 -0.93 22.88
N PRO A 161 -2.78 -0.65 24.17
CA PRO A 161 -3.91 0.21 24.56
C PRO A 161 -3.79 1.54 23.83
N GLY A 162 -4.88 2.00 23.23
CA GLY A 162 -4.93 3.35 22.69
C GLY A 162 -4.81 4.34 23.84
N LEU A 163 -4.05 5.41 23.65
CA LEU A 163 -4.08 6.53 24.59
C LEU A 163 -5.52 7.05 24.61
N ARG A 164 -6.27 6.82 25.69
CA ARG A 164 -7.57 7.45 25.89
C ARG A 164 -7.37 8.95 25.69
N ARG A 165 -8.08 9.56 24.75
CA ARG A 165 -8.32 11.01 24.81
C ARG A 165 -9.26 11.21 25.99
N ASP A 166 -8.70 11.24 27.20
CA ASP A 166 -9.47 11.63 28.37
C ASP A 166 -9.97 13.06 28.10
N LEU A 167 -11.29 13.21 27.95
CA LEU A 167 -11.93 14.51 28.00
C LEU A 167 -11.51 15.15 29.34
N PRO A 168 -11.10 16.43 29.37
CA PRO A 168 -10.85 17.10 30.65
C PRO A 168 -12.10 16.96 31.54
N PRO A 169 -11.94 16.67 32.84
CA PRO A 169 -13.07 16.48 33.74
C PRO A 169 -13.96 17.72 33.66
N ALA A 170 -15.23 17.53 33.29
CA ALA A 170 -16.21 18.60 33.35
C ALA A 170 -16.29 19.07 34.80
N HIS A 171 -15.70 20.22 35.08
CA HIS A 171 -15.84 20.88 36.37
C HIS A 171 -17.30 21.33 36.48
N SER A 172 -18.10 20.55 37.19
CA SER A 172 -19.39 20.99 37.72
C SER A 172 -19.13 22.02 38.80
N HIS A 173 -19.36 23.29 38.48
CA HIS A 173 -19.58 24.36 39.45
C HIS A 173 -21.04 24.36 39.89
#